data_AF-A0A932D848-F1
#
_entry.id   AF-A0A932D848-F1
#
_cell.length_a   1.000
_cell.length_b   1.000
_cell.length_c   1.000
_cell.angle_alpha   90.00
_cell.angle_beta   90.00
_cell.angle_gamma   90.00
#
_symmetry.space_group_name_H-M   'P 1'
#
loop_
_entity.id
_entity.type
_entity.pdbx_description
1 polymer ?
#
loop_
_entity_poly.entity_id
_entity_poly.type
_entity_poly.pdbx_seq_one_letter_code
_entity_poly.pdbx_strand_id
1 'polypeptide(L)'
;MVDLDGDGRTDMLSGSWPGELYLFKRKPNGTFAAPEKLKSGLLSVLNVGKASAVAAADWDGDGDSDLIAGNIDGQVWLLTNEGTKQKPSFSRKEQLKAKGQAIKDEGGDAGPCVADWDGDGKLDLLLGSGSGSVVWYRNLGTATRPELAAAETLVEKASSPWEGKADLTRSCVRTKPAVADWNGDGRLDLLVGDFVSVGKDRENRELHGWVWVYLQKGAVTAKAERLSR
;
A
#
# COMPACT_ATOMS: atom_id res chain seq x y z
N MET A 1 -0.02 -5.88 -7.85
CA MET A 1 0.24 -6.97 -8.82
C MET A 1 1.74 -7.10 -8.99
N VAL A 2 2.28 -8.30 -9.17
CA VAL A 2 3.73 -8.56 -9.18
C VAL A 2 4.00 -9.91 -9.86
N ASP A 3 5.11 -10.07 -10.57
CA ASP A 3 5.59 -11.39 -11.06
C ASP A 3 6.29 -12.12 -9.91
N LEU A 4 5.51 -12.75 -9.02
CA LEU A 4 6.02 -13.24 -7.74
C LEU A 4 6.83 -14.52 -7.87
N ASP A 5 6.48 -15.37 -8.84
CA ASP A 5 7.18 -16.65 -9.07
C ASP A 5 8.14 -16.61 -10.28
N GLY A 6 8.41 -15.41 -10.80
CA GLY A 6 9.44 -15.18 -11.81
C GLY A 6 9.16 -15.85 -13.15
N ASP A 7 7.90 -16.19 -13.43
CA ASP A 7 7.49 -16.83 -14.67
C ASP A 7 7.23 -15.85 -15.81
N GLY A 8 7.44 -14.55 -15.54
CA GLY A 8 7.31 -13.45 -16.48
C GLY A 8 5.87 -12.98 -16.66
N ARG A 9 4.91 -13.52 -15.90
CA ARG A 9 3.52 -13.07 -15.89
C ARG A 9 3.22 -12.38 -14.57
N THR A 10 2.58 -11.22 -14.67
CA THR A 10 2.16 -10.46 -13.50
C THR A 10 1.01 -11.17 -12.77
N ASP A 11 1.26 -11.59 -11.53
CA ASP A 11 0.29 -12.20 -10.62
C ASP A 11 -0.47 -11.15 -9.79
N MET A 12 -1.54 -11.61 -9.14
CA MET A 12 -2.30 -10.79 -8.21
C MET A 12 -2.11 -11.28 -6.77
N LEU A 13 -1.80 -10.33 -5.89
CA LEU A 13 -1.77 -10.51 -4.45
C LEU A 13 -3.00 -9.88 -3.83
N SER A 14 -3.54 -10.51 -2.80
CA SER A 14 -4.65 -9.98 -2.02
C SER A 14 -4.40 -10.18 -0.54
N GLY A 15 -4.64 -9.13 0.25
CA GLY A 15 -4.93 -9.30 1.66
C GLY A 15 -6.36 -9.80 1.88
N SER A 16 -6.70 -10.06 3.14
CA SER A 16 -7.99 -10.61 3.54
C SER A 16 -8.46 -10.03 4.87
N TRP A 17 -9.75 -10.19 5.17
CA TRP A 17 -10.29 -9.76 6.45
C TRP A 17 -9.67 -10.50 7.66
N PRO A 18 -9.50 -11.83 7.65
CA PRO A 18 -8.84 -12.52 8.78
C PRO A 18 -7.32 -12.31 8.83
N GLY A 19 -6.72 -11.80 7.76
CA GLY A 19 -5.33 -11.34 7.72
C GLY A 19 -4.36 -12.25 6.96
N GLU A 20 -4.84 -13.35 6.38
CA GLU A 20 -4.02 -14.12 5.45
C GLU A 20 -3.77 -13.38 4.14
N LEU A 21 -2.64 -13.69 3.52
CA LEU A 21 -2.29 -13.20 2.19
C LEU A 21 -2.52 -14.31 1.16
N TYR A 22 -3.06 -13.92 0.02
CA TYR A 22 -3.40 -14.82 -1.08
C TYR A 22 -2.67 -14.44 -2.35
N LEU A 23 -2.19 -15.47 -3.05
CA LEU A 23 -1.63 -15.36 -4.40
C LEU A 23 -2.62 -15.95 -5.41
N PHE A 24 -2.86 -15.21 -6.47
CA PHE A 24 -3.58 -15.64 -7.65
C PHE A 24 -2.61 -15.63 -8.82
N LYS A 25 -2.11 -16.80 -9.19
CA LYS A 25 -1.15 -16.94 -10.29
C LYS A 25 -1.78 -16.68 -11.63
N ARG A 26 -1.16 -15.87 -12.47
CA ARG A 26 -1.64 -15.55 -13.81
C ARG A 26 -1.29 -16.68 -14.77
N LYS A 27 -2.29 -17.29 -15.37
CA LYS A 27 -2.13 -18.37 -16.35
C LYS A 27 -1.77 -17.80 -17.74
N PRO A 28 -1.17 -18.62 -18.63
CA PRO A 28 -0.84 -18.20 -19.99
C PRO A 28 -2.03 -17.69 -20.82
N ASN A 29 -3.25 -18.16 -20.52
CA ASN A 29 -4.47 -17.71 -21.19
C ASN A 29 -5.04 -16.38 -20.64
N GLY A 30 -4.31 -15.70 -19.76
CA GLY A 30 -4.72 -14.44 -19.15
C GLY A 30 -5.68 -14.55 -17.96
N THR A 31 -6.15 -15.75 -17.62
CA THR A 31 -6.99 -16.01 -16.43
C THR A 31 -6.14 -16.24 -15.18
N PHE A 32 -6.75 -16.25 -14.01
CA PHE A 32 -6.05 -16.56 -12.75
C PHE A 32 -6.28 -18.02 -12.29
N ALA A 33 -5.32 -18.58 -11.57
CA ALA A 33 -5.46 -19.81 -10.82
C ALA A 33 -6.36 -19.62 -9.60
N ALA A 34 -6.76 -20.74 -8.98
CA ALA A 34 -7.42 -20.69 -7.68
C ALA A 34 -6.47 -20.04 -6.65
N PRO A 35 -7.00 -19.29 -5.68
CA PRO A 35 -6.16 -18.59 -4.70
C PRO A 35 -5.38 -19.57 -3.82
N GLU A 36 -4.11 -19.27 -3.63
CA GLU A 36 -3.22 -19.97 -2.72
C GLU A 36 -2.90 -19.08 -1.52
N LYS A 37 -3.01 -19.62 -0.30
CA LYS A 37 -2.53 -18.90 0.89
C LYS A 37 -1.01 -18.89 0.89
N LEU A 38 -0.41 -17.71 1.02
CA LEU A 38 1.02 -17.59 1.21
C LEU A 38 1.44 -18.17 2.56
N LYS A 39 2.62 -18.79 2.56
CA LYS A 39 3.21 -19.46 3.72
C LYS A 39 4.62 -18.95 3.94
N SER A 40 5.07 -18.98 5.19
CA SER A 40 6.47 -18.77 5.51
C SER A 40 7.31 -19.99 5.11
N GLY A 41 8.64 -19.85 5.14
CA GLY A 41 9.58 -20.98 4.98
C GLY A 41 9.35 -22.13 5.97
N LEU A 42 8.66 -21.86 7.11
CA LEU A 42 8.23 -22.88 8.08
C LEU A 42 6.87 -23.53 7.72
N LEU A 43 6.39 -23.32 6.49
CA LEU A 43 5.13 -23.83 5.94
C LEU A 43 3.86 -23.42 6.71
N SER A 44 3.98 -22.42 7.58
CA SER A 44 2.85 -21.82 8.30
C SER A 44 2.23 -20.72 7.46
N VAL A 45 0.89 -20.66 7.44
CA VAL A 45 0.17 -19.59 6.72
C VAL A 45 0.56 -18.22 7.28
N LEU A 46 0.93 -17.30 6.39
CA LEU A 46 1.24 -15.93 6.77
C LEU A 46 -0.05 -15.22 7.20
N ASN A 47 0.00 -14.53 8.35
CA ASN A 47 -1.10 -13.71 8.83
C ASN A 47 -0.56 -12.38 9.39
N VAL A 48 -0.99 -11.28 8.80
CA VAL A 48 -0.48 -9.92 9.07
C VAL A 48 -1.47 -9.07 9.88
N GLY A 49 -2.54 -9.67 10.39
CA GLY A 49 -3.62 -8.97 11.10
C GLY A 49 -4.78 -8.61 10.18
N LYS A 50 -5.90 -8.19 10.77
CA LYS A 50 -7.19 -8.10 10.08
C LYS A 50 -7.23 -7.00 9.01
N ALA A 51 -8.11 -7.20 8.03
CA ALA A 51 -8.31 -6.31 6.87
C ALA A 51 -6.97 -5.92 6.25
N SER A 52 -6.19 -6.94 5.87
CA SER A 52 -4.85 -6.72 5.40
C SER A 52 -4.81 -6.10 4.00
N ALA A 53 -3.80 -5.25 3.78
CA ALA A 53 -3.40 -4.74 2.48
C ALA A 53 -1.94 -5.14 2.26
N VAL A 54 -1.55 -5.39 1.01
CA VAL A 54 -0.20 -5.87 0.68
C VAL A 54 0.34 -5.17 -0.56
N ALA A 55 1.59 -4.73 -0.46
CA ALA A 55 2.43 -4.30 -1.56
C ALA A 55 3.59 -5.30 -1.70
N ALA A 56 4.06 -5.50 -2.92
CA ALA A 56 5.22 -6.33 -3.20
C ALA A 56 6.25 -5.51 -3.97
N ALA A 57 7.50 -5.62 -3.55
CA ALA A 57 8.64 -4.94 -4.17
C ALA A 57 9.94 -5.63 -3.74
N ASP A 58 10.99 -5.46 -4.54
CA ASP A 58 12.35 -5.89 -4.19
C ASP A 58 12.94 -4.94 -3.14
N TRP A 59 12.57 -5.15 -1.87
CA TRP A 59 12.80 -4.18 -0.80
C TRP A 59 14.26 -4.19 -0.33
N ASP A 60 14.91 -5.36 -0.34
CA ASP A 60 16.32 -5.49 -0.01
C ASP A 60 17.25 -5.59 -1.24
N GLY A 61 16.70 -5.42 -2.45
CA GLY A 61 17.45 -5.22 -3.69
C GLY A 61 18.20 -6.46 -4.18
N ASP A 62 17.72 -7.66 -3.82
CA ASP A 62 18.33 -8.93 -4.17
C ASP A 62 17.80 -9.55 -5.47
N GLY A 63 16.83 -8.89 -6.10
CA GLY A 63 16.26 -9.28 -7.40
C GLY A 63 15.02 -10.17 -7.29
N ASP A 64 14.52 -10.42 -6.08
CA ASP A 64 13.22 -11.02 -5.86
C ASP A 64 12.24 -10.08 -5.13
N SER A 65 11.02 -10.51 -4.84
CA SER A 65 9.99 -9.62 -4.32
C SER A 65 9.63 -9.96 -2.88
N ASP A 66 9.88 -9.00 -1.99
CA ASP A 66 9.42 -8.96 -0.62
C ASP A 66 7.97 -8.47 -0.53
N LEU A 67 7.37 -8.66 0.65
CA LEU A 67 6.02 -8.19 0.93
C LEU A 67 6.03 -7.16 2.06
N ILE A 68 5.39 -6.02 1.81
CA ILE A 68 5.04 -5.05 2.84
C ILE A 68 3.54 -5.08 3.03
N ALA A 69 3.09 -5.35 4.25
CA ALA A 69 1.68 -5.54 4.55
C ALA A 69 1.20 -4.63 5.70
N GLY A 70 0.07 -3.96 5.47
CA GLY A 70 -0.63 -3.17 6.47
C GLY A 70 -1.87 -3.88 6.99
N ASN A 71 -2.40 -3.42 8.12
CA ASN A 71 -3.64 -3.96 8.71
C ASN A 71 -4.55 -2.87 9.31
N ILE A 72 -5.74 -3.29 9.75
CA ILE A 72 -6.75 -2.39 10.33
C ILE A 72 -6.29 -1.67 11.59
N ASP A 73 -5.36 -2.24 12.33
CA ASP A 73 -4.79 -1.66 13.56
C ASP A 73 -3.65 -0.66 13.25
N GLY A 74 -3.39 -0.39 11.97
CA GLY A 74 -2.39 0.57 11.49
C GLY A 74 -0.97 0.02 11.48
N GLN A 75 -0.76 -1.25 11.82
CA GLN A 75 0.57 -1.85 11.86
C GLN A 75 1.07 -2.13 10.45
N VAL A 76 2.37 -1.95 10.24
CA VAL A 76 3.05 -2.28 8.97
C VAL A 76 4.10 -3.37 9.21
N TRP A 77 4.03 -4.41 8.40
CA TRP A 77 4.85 -5.61 8.49
C TRP A 77 5.69 -5.78 7.23
N LEU A 78 6.95 -6.17 7.40
CA LEU A 78 7.82 -6.67 6.34
C LEU A 78 7.85 -8.20 6.42
N LEU A 79 7.76 -8.85 5.26
CA LEU A 79 7.99 -10.28 5.07
C LEU A 79 8.99 -10.42 3.93
N THR A 80 10.26 -10.57 4.29
CA THR A 80 11.35 -10.75 3.33
C THR A 80 11.23 -12.09 2.65
N ASN A 81 11.45 -12.15 1.35
CA ASN A 81 11.59 -13.41 0.64
C ASN A 81 13.02 -13.91 0.80
N GLU A 82 13.21 -14.91 1.66
CA GLU A 82 14.53 -15.51 1.91
C GLU A 82 14.86 -16.62 0.88
N GLY A 83 14.02 -16.75 -0.15
CA GLY A 83 14.09 -17.78 -1.15
C GLY A 83 14.80 -17.30 -2.42
N THR A 84 14.07 -17.41 -3.53
CA THR A 84 14.48 -16.86 -4.82
C THR A 84 13.23 -16.37 -5.53
N LYS A 85 13.39 -15.57 -6.57
CA LYS A 85 12.28 -15.16 -7.44
C LYS A 85 11.43 -16.33 -7.95
N GLN A 86 12.04 -17.46 -8.34
CA GLN A 86 11.29 -18.62 -8.87
C GLN A 86 10.67 -19.51 -7.79
N LYS A 87 11.17 -19.43 -6.55
CA LYS A 87 10.71 -20.21 -5.41
C LYS A 87 10.68 -19.34 -4.17
N PRO A 88 9.67 -18.46 -4.04
CA PRO A 88 9.57 -17.58 -2.89
C PRO A 88 9.46 -18.39 -1.58
N SER A 89 10.17 -17.93 -0.55
CA SER A 89 10.15 -18.48 0.80
C SER A 89 10.18 -17.34 1.80
N PHE A 90 8.99 -16.87 2.18
CA PHE A 90 8.88 -15.69 3.05
C PHE A 90 9.33 -15.97 4.48
N SER A 91 9.99 -14.99 5.07
CA SER A 91 10.32 -14.95 6.49
C SER A 91 9.07 -14.88 7.36
N ARG A 92 9.26 -14.88 8.68
CA ARG A 92 8.18 -14.46 9.59
C ARG A 92 7.99 -12.95 9.47
N LYS A 93 6.76 -12.48 9.68
CA LYS A 93 6.52 -11.04 9.69
C LYS A 93 7.35 -10.33 10.75
N GLU A 94 7.96 -9.22 10.36
CA GLU A 94 8.67 -8.30 11.24
C GLU A 94 8.04 -6.91 11.16
N GLN A 95 8.07 -6.14 12.25
CA GLN A 95 7.57 -4.77 12.18
C GLN A 95 8.51 -3.92 11.34
N LEU A 96 7.97 -3.29 10.30
CA LEU A 96 8.73 -2.32 9.53
C LEU A 96 8.99 -1.08 10.40
N LYS A 97 10.19 -0.52 10.31
CA LYS A 97 10.63 0.56 11.20
C LYS A 97 11.00 1.82 10.43
N ALA A 98 10.69 2.96 11.04
CA ALA A 98 11.14 4.28 10.64
C ALA A 98 11.92 4.89 11.82
N LYS A 99 13.12 5.41 11.57
CA LYS A 99 14.02 5.91 12.64
C LYS A 99 14.18 4.94 13.82
N GLY A 100 14.22 3.63 13.54
CA GLY A 100 14.35 2.57 14.54
C GLY A 100 13.08 2.25 15.34
N GLN A 101 11.97 2.93 15.10
CA GLN A 101 10.68 2.69 15.75
C GLN A 101 9.71 1.98 14.81
N ALA A 102 8.90 1.07 15.35
CA ALA A 102 7.89 0.37 14.56
C ALA A 102 6.89 1.36 13.96
N ILE A 103 6.61 1.23 12.66
CA ILE A 103 5.61 2.04 11.97
C ILE A 103 4.23 1.56 12.43
N LYS A 104 3.45 2.50 12.95
CA LYS A 104 2.05 2.32 13.28
C LYS A 104 1.28 3.59 12.93
N ASP A 105 0.31 3.48 12.03
CA ASP A 105 -0.61 4.56 11.74
C ASP A 105 -1.71 4.62 12.80
N GLU A 106 -1.84 5.75 13.50
CA GLU A 106 -2.86 5.94 14.53
C GLU A 106 -4.28 6.06 13.95
N GLY A 107 -4.41 6.29 12.63
CA GLY A 107 -5.70 6.24 11.92
C GLY A 107 -6.18 4.83 11.59
N GLY A 108 -5.33 3.82 11.76
CA GLY A 108 -5.63 2.43 11.38
C GLY A 108 -5.67 2.21 9.87
N ASP A 109 -6.13 1.03 9.44
CA ASP A 109 -6.33 0.67 8.01
C ASP A 109 -5.13 0.99 7.10
N ALA A 110 -3.94 0.63 7.58
CA ALA A 110 -2.67 0.91 6.91
C ALA A 110 -2.64 0.31 5.49
N GLY A 111 -2.50 1.18 4.49
CA GLY A 111 -2.43 0.82 3.07
C GLY A 111 -1.05 1.11 2.48
N PRO A 112 -0.10 0.15 2.47
CA PRO A 112 1.23 0.38 1.95
C PRO A 112 1.24 0.46 0.41
N CYS A 113 2.08 1.35 -0.12
CA CYS A 113 2.49 1.43 -1.50
C CYS A 113 4.00 1.68 -1.52
N VAL A 114 4.74 0.95 -2.36
CA VAL A 114 6.20 0.99 -2.40
C VAL A 114 6.62 1.45 -3.79
N ALA A 115 7.44 2.49 -3.85
CA ALA A 115 7.94 3.06 -5.09
C ALA A 115 9.13 3.99 -4.81
N ASP A 116 9.97 4.22 -5.81
CA ASP A 116 10.96 5.30 -5.81
C ASP A 116 10.23 6.64 -6.01
N TRP A 117 9.71 7.22 -4.91
CA TRP A 117 8.78 8.34 -4.96
C TRP A 117 9.47 9.66 -5.33
N ASP A 118 10.71 9.86 -4.89
CA ASP A 118 11.47 11.07 -5.18
C ASP A 118 12.46 10.92 -6.37
N GLY A 119 12.53 9.73 -6.97
CA GLY A 119 13.33 9.46 -8.17
C GLY A 119 14.83 9.34 -7.89
N ASP A 120 15.21 9.02 -6.65
CA ASP A 120 16.61 8.90 -6.23
C ASP A 120 17.16 7.46 -6.36
N GLY A 121 16.37 6.55 -6.91
CA GLY A 121 16.74 5.15 -7.17
C GLY A 121 16.58 4.25 -5.96
N LYS A 122 15.97 4.72 -4.86
CA LYS A 122 15.69 3.93 -3.66
C LYS A 122 14.19 3.79 -3.46
N LEU A 123 13.75 2.59 -3.12
CA LEU A 123 12.34 2.38 -2.80
C LEU A 123 11.98 3.08 -1.49
N ASP A 124 10.91 3.88 -1.54
CA ASP A 124 10.26 4.53 -0.43
C ASP A 124 8.96 3.81 -0.04
N LEU A 125 8.43 4.15 1.13
CA LEU A 125 7.10 3.72 1.56
C LEU A 125 6.12 4.89 1.57
N LEU A 126 5.05 4.76 0.80
CA LEU A 126 3.84 5.57 0.90
C LEU A 126 2.79 4.79 1.69
N LEU A 127 2.17 5.44 2.68
CA LEU A 127 1.23 4.78 3.59
C LEU A 127 -0.10 5.53 3.64
N GLY A 128 -1.14 4.90 3.09
CA GLY A 128 -2.53 5.31 3.26
C GLY A 128 -3.06 4.95 4.64
N SER A 129 -4.05 5.72 5.10
CA SER A 129 -4.60 5.66 6.44
C SER A 129 -6.12 5.58 6.45
N GLY A 130 -6.67 4.92 7.46
CA GLY A 130 -8.09 4.97 7.82
C GLY A 130 -8.58 6.39 8.07
N SER A 131 -7.69 7.31 8.48
CA SER A 131 -8.00 8.74 8.68
C SER A 131 -8.07 9.56 7.39
N GLY A 132 -7.67 8.98 6.27
CA GLY A 132 -7.69 9.64 4.97
C GLY A 132 -6.39 10.29 4.55
N SER A 133 -5.39 10.35 5.43
CA SER A 133 -4.07 10.85 5.07
C SER A 133 -3.30 9.86 4.20
N VAL A 134 -2.29 10.38 3.51
CA VAL A 134 -1.20 9.61 2.92
C VAL A 134 0.10 10.22 3.42
N VAL A 135 0.96 9.40 4.01
CA VAL A 135 2.29 9.81 4.48
C VAL A 135 3.38 9.12 3.68
N TRP A 136 4.52 9.76 3.54
CA TRP A 136 5.72 9.27 2.90
C TRP A 136 6.79 9.03 3.95
N TYR A 137 7.41 7.85 3.89
CA TYR A 137 8.62 7.51 4.59
C TYR A 137 9.73 7.39 3.55
N ARG A 138 10.56 8.42 3.47
CA ARG A 138 11.72 8.44 2.57
C ARG A 138 12.78 7.44 3.03
N ASN A 139 13.35 6.69 2.10
CA ASN A 139 14.49 5.82 2.34
C ASN A 139 15.80 6.62 2.26
N LEU A 140 16.43 6.80 3.42
CA LEU A 140 17.73 7.47 3.55
C LEU A 140 18.92 6.51 3.47
N GLY A 141 18.66 5.20 3.43
CA GLY A 141 19.66 4.15 3.34
C GLY A 141 20.11 3.93 1.90
N THR A 142 20.26 2.67 1.51
CA THR A 142 20.58 2.28 0.14
C THR A 142 19.43 1.50 -0.49
N ALA A 143 19.50 1.27 -1.79
CA ALA A 143 18.53 0.42 -2.50
C ALA A 143 18.48 -1.02 -1.94
N THR A 144 19.57 -1.49 -1.34
CA THR A 144 19.67 -2.84 -0.78
C THR A 144 19.59 -2.90 0.74
N ARG A 145 19.51 -1.74 1.41
CA ARG A 145 19.41 -1.62 2.87
C ARG A 145 18.59 -0.38 3.21
N PRO A 146 17.24 -0.48 3.12
CA PRO A 146 16.39 0.67 3.40
C PRO A 146 16.48 1.15 4.84
N GLU A 147 16.60 2.47 5.01
CA GLU A 147 16.53 3.14 6.31
C GLU A 147 15.51 4.27 6.25
N LEU A 148 14.31 4.02 6.76
CA LEU A 148 13.20 4.96 6.64
C LEU A 148 13.35 6.17 7.57
N ALA A 149 13.17 7.37 6.99
CA ALA A 149 13.06 8.65 7.67
C ALA A 149 11.78 8.75 8.52
N ALA A 150 11.59 9.88 9.21
CA ALA A 150 10.31 10.18 9.82
C ALA A 150 9.23 10.41 8.75
N ALA A 151 7.97 10.21 9.11
CA ALA A 151 6.85 10.40 8.20
C ALA A 151 6.72 11.87 7.76
N GLU A 152 6.55 12.09 6.47
CA GLU A 152 6.18 13.37 5.86
C GLU A 152 4.75 13.28 5.29
N THR A 153 3.90 14.26 5.57
CA THR A 153 2.50 14.23 5.09
C THR A 153 2.43 14.66 3.62
N LEU A 154 1.94 13.78 2.75
CA LEU A 154 1.62 14.11 1.36
C LEU A 154 0.16 14.51 1.17
N VAL A 155 -0.73 13.87 1.93
CA VAL A 155 -2.17 14.16 1.95
C VAL A 155 -2.61 14.27 3.39
N GLU A 156 -3.17 15.43 3.74
CA GLU A 156 -3.68 15.71 5.08
C GLU A 156 -4.88 14.84 5.44
N LYS A 157 -5.06 14.59 6.74
CA LYS A 157 -6.20 13.84 7.26
C LYS A 157 -7.53 14.46 6.79
N ALA A 158 -8.50 13.60 6.49
CA ALA A 158 -9.84 14.05 6.13
C ALA A 158 -10.53 14.69 7.35
N SER A 159 -11.46 15.61 7.11
CA SER A 159 -12.39 16.03 8.15
C SER A 159 -13.24 14.83 8.56
N SER A 160 -13.69 14.77 9.82
CA SER A 160 -14.54 13.66 10.28
C SER A 160 -15.72 13.49 9.31
N PRO A 161 -15.80 12.36 8.59
CA PRO A 161 -16.90 12.14 7.63
C PRO A 161 -18.21 11.87 8.36
N TRP A 162 -18.12 11.46 9.62
CA TRP A 162 -19.26 11.17 10.49
C TRP A 162 -20.00 12.47 10.83
N GLU A 163 -21.33 12.37 11.00
CA GLU A 163 -22.25 13.49 11.22
C GLU A 163 -22.54 14.40 10.00
N GLY A 164 -22.22 13.97 8.78
CA GLY A 164 -22.54 14.73 7.57
C GLY A 164 -21.61 15.92 7.32
N LYS A 165 -20.36 15.85 7.83
CA LYS A 165 -19.31 16.87 7.67
C LYS A 165 -18.17 16.41 6.74
N ALA A 166 -18.43 15.40 5.91
CA ALA A 166 -17.46 14.90 4.94
C ALA A 166 -17.18 15.97 3.88
N ASP A 167 -15.90 16.29 3.69
CA ASP A 167 -15.44 17.14 2.59
C ASP A 167 -15.20 16.29 1.35
N LEU A 168 -16.18 16.27 0.45
CA LEU A 168 -16.18 15.47 -0.77
C LEU A 168 -15.36 16.10 -1.91
N THR A 169 -14.59 17.16 -1.61
CA THR A 169 -13.70 17.84 -2.58
C THR A 169 -12.26 17.35 -2.52
N ARG A 170 -11.97 16.39 -1.64
CA ARG A 170 -10.66 15.74 -1.48
C ARG A 170 -10.84 14.28 -1.02
N SER A 171 -9.73 13.55 -0.93
CA SER A 171 -9.76 12.19 -0.41
C SER A 171 -10.30 12.14 1.02
N CYS A 172 -11.27 11.26 1.22
CA CYS A 172 -11.92 11.01 2.50
C CYS A 172 -11.18 9.90 3.26
N VAL A 173 -11.88 8.92 3.83
CA VAL A 173 -11.29 7.92 4.72
C VAL A 173 -10.84 6.65 3.99
N ARG A 174 -10.03 5.83 4.68
CA ARG A 174 -9.54 4.53 4.20
C ARG A 174 -8.76 4.61 2.89
N THR A 175 -7.80 5.54 2.83
CA THR A 175 -7.04 5.76 1.61
C THR A 175 -6.16 4.57 1.25
N LYS A 176 -6.11 4.25 -0.04
CA LYS A 176 -5.21 3.25 -0.61
C LYS A 176 -4.41 3.92 -1.73
N PRO A 177 -3.13 4.27 -1.48
CA PRO A 177 -2.29 4.94 -2.46
C PRO A 177 -1.83 3.98 -3.54
N ALA A 178 -1.69 4.50 -4.74
CA ALA A 178 -0.95 3.93 -5.86
C ALA A 178 -0.20 5.06 -6.56
N VAL A 179 0.83 4.73 -7.34
CA VAL A 179 1.62 5.74 -8.05
C VAL A 179 1.80 5.37 -9.51
N ALA A 180 1.86 6.39 -10.36
CA ALA A 180 2.17 6.28 -11.78
C ALA A 180 2.56 7.67 -12.29
N ASP A 181 3.41 7.75 -13.32
CA ASP A 181 3.54 8.99 -14.10
C ASP A 181 2.24 9.21 -14.89
N TRP A 182 1.31 9.94 -14.28
CA TRP A 182 -0.06 10.06 -14.76
C TRP A 182 -0.16 11.13 -15.85
N ASN A 183 0.60 12.21 -15.71
CA ASN A 183 0.61 13.32 -16.65
C ASN A 183 1.72 13.24 -17.73
N GLY A 184 2.62 12.26 -17.64
CA GLY A 184 3.72 12.04 -18.58
C GLY A 184 4.89 13.00 -18.39
N ASP A 185 5.07 13.58 -17.19
CA ASP A 185 6.13 14.55 -16.89
C ASP A 185 7.44 13.92 -16.39
N GLY A 186 7.48 12.58 -16.32
CA GLY A 186 8.63 11.79 -15.88
C GLY A 186 8.76 11.68 -14.36
N ARG A 187 7.80 12.20 -13.58
CA ARG A 187 7.70 11.99 -12.13
C ARG A 187 6.50 11.13 -11.79
N LEU A 188 6.53 10.48 -10.63
CA LEU A 188 5.40 9.69 -10.16
C LEU A 188 4.34 10.59 -9.54
N ASP A 189 3.11 10.48 -10.02
CA ASP A 189 1.94 11.11 -9.42
C ASP A 189 1.25 10.14 -8.46
N LEU A 190 0.59 10.69 -7.43
CA LEU A 190 -0.09 9.91 -6.42
C LEU A 190 -1.58 9.75 -6.77
N LEU A 191 -2.03 8.51 -6.94
CA LEU A 191 -3.42 8.12 -7.07
C LEU A 191 -3.95 7.62 -5.73
N VAL A 192 -5.01 8.23 -5.22
CA VAL A 192 -5.59 7.88 -3.91
C VAL A 192 -7.03 7.43 -4.10
N GLY A 193 -7.25 6.13 -3.94
CA GLY A 193 -8.60 5.60 -3.78
C GLY A 193 -9.11 5.86 -2.36
N ASP A 194 -10.36 6.27 -2.21
CA ASP A 194 -11.01 6.47 -0.92
C ASP A 194 -12.38 5.77 -0.85
N PHE A 195 -12.96 5.76 0.35
CA PHE A 195 -14.35 5.38 0.55
C PHE A 195 -14.94 6.17 1.72
N VAL A 196 -16.15 6.69 1.55
CA VAL A 196 -16.87 7.39 2.60
C VAL A 196 -18.36 7.07 2.59
N SER A 197 -18.94 7.02 3.78
CA SER A 197 -20.38 6.85 3.98
C SER A 197 -20.93 8.09 4.67
N VAL A 198 -21.83 8.81 4.00
CA VAL A 198 -22.38 10.09 4.44
C VAL A 198 -23.85 9.92 4.80
N GLY A 199 -24.24 10.26 6.03
CA GLY A 199 -25.61 10.11 6.51
C GLY A 199 -25.69 10.01 8.02
N LYS A 200 -26.81 10.43 8.61
CA LYS A 200 -26.99 10.46 10.09
C LYS A 200 -27.37 9.11 10.68
N ASP A 201 -28.16 8.31 9.98
CA ASP A 201 -28.57 6.96 10.39
C ASP A 201 -27.88 5.91 9.49
N ARG A 202 -28.01 4.60 9.78
CA ARG A 202 -27.41 3.53 8.96
C ARG A 202 -28.22 3.20 7.70
N GLU A 203 -29.49 3.57 7.66
CA GLU A 203 -30.45 3.15 6.63
C GLU A 203 -30.48 4.13 5.45
N ASN A 204 -30.14 5.40 5.66
CA ASN A 204 -30.15 6.48 4.67
C ASN A 204 -28.74 7.03 4.38
N ARG A 205 -27.72 6.17 4.37
CA ARG A 205 -26.35 6.60 4.05
C ARG A 205 -26.10 6.57 2.55
N GLU A 206 -25.57 7.67 2.04
CA GLU A 206 -24.98 7.72 0.71
C GLU A 206 -23.56 7.15 0.77
N LEU A 207 -23.23 6.29 -0.19
CA LEU A 207 -21.91 5.70 -0.32
C LEU A 207 -21.16 6.40 -1.45
N HIS A 208 -19.96 6.87 -1.15
CA HIS A 208 -19.07 7.45 -2.14
C HIS A 208 -17.71 6.73 -2.09
N GLY A 209 -17.12 6.57 -3.25
CA GLY A 209 -15.74 6.14 -3.41
C GLY A 209 -15.20 6.76 -4.68
N TRP A 210 -14.07 7.45 -4.57
CA TRP A 210 -13.42 8.13 -5.67
C TRP A 210 -11.97 7.73 -5.78
N VAL A 211 -11.40 8.06 -6.92
CA VAL A 211 -9.94 8.09 -7.11
C VAL A 211 -9.54 9.54 -7.32
N TRP A 212 -8.58 9.99 -6.54
CA TRP A 212 -7.99 11.33 -6.59
C TRP A 212 -6.59 11.25 -7.16
N VAL A 213 -6.22 12.20 -8.02
CA VAL A 213 -4.85 12.35 -8.54
C VAL A 213 -4.21 13.57 -7.91
N TYR A 214 -3.05 13.38 -7.30
CA TYR A 214 -2.21 14.43 -6.74
C TYR A 214 -0.93 14.50 -7.57
N LEU A 215 -0.81 15.54 -8.40
CA LEU A 215 0.33 15.69 -9.29
C LEU A 215 1.61 16.04 -8.53
N GLN A 216 2.73 15.39 -8.79
CA GLN A 216 3.97 15.66 -8.09
C GLN A 216 4.71 16.88 -8.69
N LYS A 217 5.02 17.88 -7.85
CA LYS A 217 5.81 19.07 -8.22
C LYS A 217 7.12 19.10 -7.41
N GLY A 218 8.07 18.22 -7.75
CA GLY A 218 9.28 18.01 -6.95
C GLY A 218 9.02 17.12 -5.74
N ALA A 219 9.59 17.42 -4.56
CA ALA A 219 9.39 16.60 -3.35
C ALA A 219 8.00 16.78 -2.69
N VAL A 220 7.08 17.54 -3.31
CA VAL A 220 5.77 17.89 -2.73
C VAL A 220 4.67 17.55 -3.73
N THR A 221 3.56 17.01 -3.23
CA THR A 221 2.33 16.78 -3.99
C THR A 221 1.55 18.09 -4.19
N ALA A 222 1.04 18.30 -5.39
CA ALA A 222 0.12 19.39 -5.72
C ALA A 222 -1.35 18.97 -5.52
N LYS A 223 -2.24 19.96 -5.63
CA LYS A 223 -3.69 19.88 -5.38
C LYS A 223 -4.34 18.68 -6.09
N ALA A 224 -5.22 17.99 -5.37
CA ALA A 224 -5.99 16.86 -5.87
C ALA A 224 -6.90 17.24 -7.04
N GLU A 225 -6.93 16.39 -8.07
CA GLU A 225 -7.95 16.37 -9.12
C GLU A 225 -8.76 15.08 -9.01
N ARG A 226 -10.09 15.17 -9.08
CA ARG A 226 -10.96 13.99 -8.97
C ARG A 226 -11.06 13.27 -10.31
N LEU A 227 -10.77 11.97 -10.35
CA LEU A 227 -11.04 11.12 -11.51
C LEU A 227 -12.52 10.69 -11.48
N SER A 228 -13.34 11.43 -12.23
CA SER A 228 -14.74 11.16 -12.63
C SER A 228 -15.90 11.55 -11.69
N ARG A 229 -17.12 11.52 -12.26
CA ARG A 229 -18.45 11.72 -11.68
C ARG A 229 -19.19 10.39 -11.71
#